data_AF-A0A7K0RJ04-F1
#
_entry.id   AF-A0A7K0RJ04-F1
#
_cell.length_a   1.000
_cell.length_b   1.000
_cell.length_c   1.000
_cell.angle_alpha   90.00
_cell.angle_beta   90.00
_cell.angle_gamma   90.00
#
_symmetry.space_group_name_H-M   'P 1'
#
loop_
_entity.id
_entity.type
_entity.pdbx_description
1 polymer ?
#
loop_
_entity_poly.entity_id
_entity_poly.type
_entity_poly.pdbx_seq_one_letter_code
_entity_poly.pdbx_strand_id
1 'polypeptide(L)'
;MSGPAVTRQAGDRAVLVELEDNDAVHRLAGALEGRRGSELEEIVPGHETLLLVWSGPAPAHGAVAEMVAAAEEEAAAAAPQRQ
;
A
#
# COMPACT_ATOMS: atom_id res chain seq x y z
N MET A 1 -16.00 -2.60 -9.88
CA MET A 1 -16.02 -1.28 -9.22
C MET A 1 -15.02 -1.44 -8.09
N SER A 2 -13.83 -0.87 -8.23
CA SER A 2 -12.78 -1.00 -7.23
C SER A 2 -13.25 -0.38 -5.93
N GLY A 3 -13.38 -1.22 -4.89
CA GLY A 3 -13.55 -0.75 -3.52
C GLY A 3 -12.25 -0.12 -3.02
N PRO A 4 -12.31 0.77 -2.00
CA PRO A 4 -11.10 1.34 -1.41
C PRO A 4 -10.26 0.26 -0.74
N ALA A 5 -8.94 0.43 -0.73
CA ALA A 5 -8.06 -0.44 0.03
C ALA A 5 -8.46 -0.49 1.52
N VAL A 6 -8.45 -1.69 2.11
CA VAL A 6 -8.72 -1.89 3.53
C VAL A 6 -7.41 -2.20 4.24
N THR A 7 -7.03 -1.37 5.21
CA THR A 7 -5.83 -1.61 6.01
C THR A 7 -6.18 -2.36 7.30
N ARG A 8 -5.26 -3.20 7.80
CA ARG A 8 -5.40 -3.91 9.08
C ARG A 8 -4.02 -4.04 9.72
N GLN A 9 -3.92 -3.83 11.03
CA GLN A 9 -2.64 -4.08 11.72
C GLN A 9 -2.29 -5.57 11.68
N ALA A 10 -1.02 -5.86 11.42
CA ALA A 10 -0.44 -7.19 11.36
C ALA A 10 0.73 -7.27 12.35
N GLY A 11 0.41 -7.28 13.64
CA GLY A 11 1.40 -7.13 14.71
C GLY A 11 1.92 -5.69 14.85
N ASP A 12 2.97 -5.52 15.64
CA ASP A 12 3.42 -4.19 16.08
C ASP A 12 4.17 -3.38 15.01
N ARG A 13 4.70 -4.07 14.00
CA ARG A 13 5.60 -3.50 12.98
C ARG A 13 5.08 -3.61 11.56
N ALA A 14 3.86 -4.11 11.37
CA ALA A 14 3.33 -4.29 10.03
C ALA A 14 1.85 -3.96 9.91
N VAL A 15 1.47 -3.61 8.67
CA VAL A 15 0.10 -3.37 8.27
C VAL A 15 -0.16 -4.16 6.99
N LEU A 16 -1.23 -4.97 7.01
CA LEU A 16 -1.76 -5.64 5.84
C LEU A 16 -2.73 -4.70 5.13
N VAL A 17 -2.58 -4.58 3.82
CA VAL A 17 -3.50 -3.85 2.94
C VAL A 17 -4.21 -4.88 2.08
N GLU A 18 -5.53 -4.94 2.12
CA GLU A 18 -6.37 -5.76 1.26
C GLU A 18 -6.84 -4.91 0.07
N LEU A 19 -6.73 -5.47 -1.13
CA LEU A 19 -6.95 -4.79 -2.41
C LEU A 19 -7.92 -5.59 -3.28
N GLU A 20 -8.49 -4.96 -4.31
CA GLU A 20 -9.47 -5.63 -5.18
C GLU A 20 -8.87 -6.79 -5.98
N ASP A 21 -7.65 -6.62 -6.50
CA ASP A 21 -7.02 -7.60 -7.36
C ASP A 21 -5.48 -7.52 -7.32
N ASN A 22 -4.84 -8.50 -7.96
CA ASN A 22 -3.39 -8.60 -8.03
C ASN A 22 -2.75 -7.41 -8.78
N ASP A 23 -3.43 -6.85 -9.78
CA ASP A 23 -2.94 -5.68 -10.50
C ASP A 23 -2.89 -4.45 -9.58
N ALA A 24 -3.89 -4.27 -8.70
CA ALA A 24 -3.92 -3.22 -7.69
C ALA A 24 -2.78 -3.38 -6.67
N VAL A 25 -2.45 -4.62 -6.27
CA VAL A 25 -1.28 -4.91 -5.42
C VAL A 25 0.00 -4.39 -6.07
N HIS A 26 0.26 -4.73 -7.34
CA HIS A 26 1.48 -4.33 -8.01
C HIS A 26 1.54 -2.82 -8.30
N ARG A 27 0.41 -2.19 -8.64
CA ARG A 27 0.33 -0.73 -8.81
C ARG A 27 0.64 0.00 -7.50
N LEU A 28 -0.01 -0.40 -6.41
CA LEU A 28 0.19 0.23 -5.10
C LEU A 28 1.61 -0.01 -4.59
N ALA A 29 2.14 -1.23 -4.73
CA ALA A 29 3.51 -1.54 -4.35
C ALA A 29 4.52 -0.64 -5.08
N GLY A 30 4.35 -0.43 -6.39
CA GLY A 30 5.20 0.48 -7.16
C GLY A 30 5.13 1.93 -6.69
N ALA A 31 3.93 2.44 -6.40
CA ALA A 31 3.76 3.80 -5.87
C ALA A 31 4.37 3.96 -4.47
N LEU A 32 4.23 2.95 -3.61
CA LEU A 32 4.82 2.96 -2.27
C LEU A 32 6.34 2.79 -2.29
N GLU A 33 6.91 2.05 -3.25
CA GLU A 33 8.36 1.95 -3.42
C GLU A 33 8.97 3.33 -3.73
N GLY A 34 8.30 4.15 -4.54
CA GLY A 34 8.71 5.55 -4.80
C GLY A 34 8.68 6.45 -3.55
N ARG A 35 7.92 6.05 -2.52
CA ARG A 35 7.76 6.76 -1.24
C ARG A 35 8.51 6.09 -0.09
N ARG A 36 9.26 5.02 -0.38
CA ARG A 36 9.93 4.22 0.63
C ARG A 36 11.01 5.07 1.32
N GLY A 37 10.64 5.63 2.47
CA GLY A 37 11.56 6.32 3.35
C GLY A 37 12.44 5.34 4.12
N SER A 38 13.27 5.86 5.03
CA SER A 38 14.17 5.03 5.86
C SER A 38 13.45 4.14 6.87
N GLU A 39 12.16 4.40 7.14
CA GLU A 39 11.40 3.69 8.18
C GLU A 39 10.58 2.51 7.62
N LEU A 40 10.19 2.55 6.34
CA LEU A 40 9.48 1.46 5.68
C LEU A 40 10.52 0.43 5.17
N GLU A 41 10.72 -0.60 5.98
CA GLU A 41 11.76 -1.61 5.79
C GLU A 41 11.43 -2.57 4.65
N GLU A 42 10.16 -2.95 4.46
CA GLU A 42 9.78 -3.92 3.43
C GLU A 42 8.36 -3.67 2.89
N ILE A 43 8.18 -3.97 1.59
CA ILE A 43 6.89 -4.01 0.91
C ILE A 43 6.77 -5.40 0.29
N VAL A 44 5.80 -6.20 0.74
CA VAL A 44 5.65 -7.61 0.34
C VAL A 44 4.32 -7.82 -0.39
N PRO A 45 4.34 -7.89 -1.74
CA PRO A 45 3.16 -8.20 -2.54
C PRO A 45 2.67 -9.64 -2.32
N GLY A 46 1.37 -9.80 -2.11
CA GLY A 46 0.64 -11.07 -2.12
C GLY A 46 -0.31 -11.15 -3.32
N HIS A 47 -1.31 -12.04 -3.26
CA HIS A 47 -2.28 -12.22 -4.35
C HIS A 47 -3.25 -11.03 -4.45
N GLU A 48 -3.94 -10.70 -3.35
CA GLU A 48 -4.88 -9.57 -3.21
C GLU A 48 -4.55 -8.73 -1.98
N THR A 49 -3.32 -8.85 -1.50
CA THR A 49 -2.84 -8.22 -0.28
C THR A 49 -1.46 -7.63 -0.46
N LEU A 50 -1.15 -6.58 0.29
CA LEU A 50 0.18 -6.00 0.38
C LEU A 50 0.56 -5.87 1.86
N LEU A 51 1.65 -6.50 2.28
CA LEU A 51 2.15 -6.34 3.65
C LEU A 51 3.22 -5.25 3.66
N LEU A 52 3.02 -4.24 4.50
CA LEU A 52 3.96 -3.15 4.75
C LEU A 52 4.65 -3.39 6.09
N VAL A 53 5.99 -3.36 6.11
CA VAL A 53 6.79 -3.65 7.30
C VAL A 53 7.70 -2.47 7.61
N TRP A 54 7.69 -2.01 8.86
CA TRP A 54 8.51 -0.92 9.34
C TRP A 54 9.71 -1.42 10.17
N SER A 55 10.82 -0.67 10.14
CA SER A 55 12.02 -0.95 10.94
C SER A 55 11.79 -0.80 12.44
N GLY A 56 10.79 -0.01 12.83
CA GLY A 56 10.28 0.15 14.18
C GLY A 56 8.77 -0.14 14.28
N PRO A 57 8.11 0.32 15.35
CA PRO A 57 6.66 0.25 15.45
C PRO A 57 5.98 0.87 14.23
N ALA A 58 4.97 0.20 13.70
CA ALA A 58 4.21 0.73 12.58
C ALA A 58 3.51 2.04 12.99
N PRO A 59 3.33 2.99 12.06
CA PRO A 59 2.55 4.19 12.31
C PRO A 59 1.13 3.85 12.75
N ALA A 60 0.45 4.83 13.35
CA ALA A 60 -0.96 4.70 13.68
C ALA A 60 -1.77 4.31 12.44
N HIS A 61 -2.74 3.42 12.64
CA HIS A 61 -3.55 2.86 11.54
C HIS A 61 -4.13 3.92 10.59
N GLY A 62 -4.62 5.04 11.12
CA GLY A 62 -5.13 6.16 10.30
C GLY A 62 -4.07 6.80 9.40
N ALA A 63 -2.85 6.97 9.90
CA ALA A 63 -1.75 7.52 9.09
C ALA A 63 -1.34 6.56 7.96
N VAL A 64 -1.39 5.24 8.20
CA VAL A 64 -1.13 4.24 7.15
C VAL A 64 -2.26 4.24 6.12
N ALA A 65 -3.52 4.35 6.54
CA ALA A 65 -4.65 4.45 5.62
C ALA A 65 -4.56 5.70 4.73
N GLU A 66 -4.20 6.86 5.29
CA GLU A 66 -3.96 8.10 4.52
C GLU A 66 -2.81 7.95 3.52
N MET A 67 -1.69 7.35 3.93
CA MET A 67 -0.54 7.07 3.07
C MET A 67 -0.92 6.15 1.89
N VAL A 68 -1.69 5.09 2.16
CA VAL A 68 -2.18 4.15 1.15
C VAL A 68 -3.11 4.86 0.16
N ALA A 69 -4.10 5.60 0.64
CA ALA A 69 -5.03 6.33 -0.22
C ALA A 69 -4.30 7.31 -1.15
N ALA A 70 -3.34 8.07 -0.61
CA ALA A 70 -2.53 8.98 -1.42
C ALA A 70 -1.67 8.25 -2.47
N ALA A 71 -1.22 7.03 -2.19
CA ALA A 71 -0.43 6.23 -3.14
C ALA A 71 -1.31 5.59 -4.22
N GLU A 72 -2.54 5.19 -3.87
CA GLU A 72 -3.54 4.73 -4.84
C GLU A 72 -3.92 5.83 -5.83
N GLU A 73 -4.15 7.06 -5.35
CA GLU A 73 -4.44 8.21 -6.22
C GLU A 73 -3.29 8.50 -7.20
N GLU A 74 -2.05 8.46 -6.72
CA GLU A 74 -0.86 8.64 -7.56
C GLU A 74 -0.72 7.52 -8.61
N ALA A 75 -0.91 6.26 -8.19
CA ALA A 75 -0.87 5.12 -9.09
C ALA A 75 -1.96 5.19 -10.18
N ALA A 76 -3.15 5.68 -9.83
CA ALA A 76 -4.23 5.91 -10.78
C ALA A 76 -3.90 7.03 -11.77
N ALA A 77 -3.22 8.10 -11.32
CA ALA A 77 -2.78 9.20 -12.19
C ALA A 77 -1.63 8.82 -13.13
N ALA A 78 -0.76 7.88 -12.73
CA ALA A 78 0.37 7.41 -13.53
C ALA A 78 0.00 6.36 -14.60
N ALA A 79 -1.20 5.76 -14.53
CA ALA A 79 -1.64 4.79 -15.52
C ALA A 79 -1.88 5.48 -16.88
N PRO A 80 -1.26 5.01 -17.98
CA PRO A 80 -1.54 5.55 -19.30
C PRO A 80 -3.02 5.29 -19.64
N GLN A 81 -3.74 6.35 -19.97
CA GLN A 81 -5.06 6.25 -20.59
C GLN A 81 -4.87 5.45 -21.88
N ARG A 82 -5.20 4.16 -21.87
CA ARG A 82 -5.28 3.37 -23.10
C ARG A 82 -6.42 3.98 -23.94
N GLN A 83 -6.04 4.86 -24.87
CA GLN A 83 -6.86 5.25 -26.01
C GLN A 83 -6.93 4.10 -27.01
#